data_AF-A0A834HUB2-F1
#
_entry.id   AF-A0A834HUB2-F1
#
_cell.length_a   1.000
_cell.length_b   1.000
_cell.length_c   1.000
_cell.angle_alpha   90.00
_cell.angle_beta   90.00
_cell.angle_gamma   90.00
#
_symmetry.space_group_name_H-M   'P 1'
#
loop_
_entity.id
_entity.type
_entity.pdbx_description
1 polymer ?
#
loop_
_entity_poly.entity_id
_entity_poly.type
_entity_poly.pdbx_seq_one_letter_code
_entity_poly.pdbx_strand_id
1 'polypeptide(L)'
;MDKKEFSVLIQYRFLKGKNTVETKTWLDAVLPDTAPGRLSIKDCYAKFRLGEMSSEDGERNLHPKEGGKDETLYKIHKMILNGRKLKVNEITDILNISTERVNHMIHEYFGMRKLCAKWVPRELTFDQKQRRVDDSKQCLEMIKLNKPVFLHRYVAIDET
;
A
#
# COMPACT_ATOMS: atom_id res chain seq x y z
N MET A 1 14.48 -25.77 -17.88
CA MET A 1 15.17 -24.48 -17.84
C MET A 1 14.17 -23.38 -17.66
N ASP A 2 14.51 -22.39 -16.83
CA ASP A 2 13.71 -21.19 -16.65
C ASP A 2 13.97 -20.17 -17.79
N LYS A 3 13.03 -19.27 -18.06
CA LYS A 3 13.14 -18.28 -19.16
C LYS A 3 14.39 -17.40 -19.03
N LYS A 4 14.82 -17.13 -17.78
CA LYS A 4 16.03 -16.36 -17.47
C LYS A 4 17.30 -17.04 -17.97
N GLU A 5 17.38 -18.38 -17.87
CA GLU A 5 18.54 -19.17 -18.28
C GLU A 5 18.73 -19.11 -19.80
N PHE A 6 17.63 -19.13 -20.57
CA PHE A 6 17.68 -18.95 -22.02
C PHE A 6 18.16 -17.55 -22.42
N SER A 7 17.72 -16.50 -21.73
CA SER A 7 18.19 -15.13 -21.99
C SER A 7 19.71 -15.02 -21.86
N VAL A 8 20.31 -15.66 -20.84
CA VAL A 8 21.76 -15.66 -20.63
C VAL A 8 22.50 -16.42 -21.75
N LEU A 9 21.99 -17.58 -22.17
CA LEU A 9 22.60 -18.36 -23.26
C LEU A 9 22.55 -17.62 -24.61
N ILE A 10 21.42 -16.95 -24.89
CA ILE A 10 21.25 -16.14 -26.10
C ILE A 10 22.17 -14.92 -26.05
N GLN A 11 22.31 -14.28 -24.88
CA GLN A 11 23.22 -13.14 -24.66
C GLN A 11 24.67 -13.53 -24.90
N TYR A 12 25.13 -14.67 -24.37
CA TYR A 12 26.47 -15.19 -24.61
C TYR A 12 26.76 -15.37 -26.11
N ARG A 13 25.80 -15.93 -26.85
CA ARG A 13 25.91 -16.13 -28.30
C ARG A 13 25.94 -14.81 -29.08
N PHE A 14 25.14 -13.84 -28.65
CA PHE A 14 25.13 -12.48 -29.20
C PHE A 14 26.51 -11.80 -29.02
N LEU A 15 27.09 -11.87 -27.82
CA LEU A 15 28.43 -11.33 -27.53
C LEU A 15 29.55 -12.03 -28.32
N LYS A 16 29.38 -13.31 -28.67
CA LYS A 16 30.27 -14.06 -29.57
C LYS A 16 30.08 -13.74 -31.05
N GLY A 17 29.20 -12.79 -31.40
CA GLY A 17 28.98 -12.33 -32.77
C GLY A 17 28.22 -13.33 -33.64
N LYS A 18 27.49 -14.28 -33.04
CA LYS A 18 26.70 -15.27 -33.79
C LYS A 18 25.37 -14.69 -34.25
N ASN A 19 24.83 -15.23 -35.34
CA ASN A 19 23.53 -14.79 -35.85
C ASN A 19 22.37 -15.54 -35.16
N THR A 20 21.16 -15.00 -35.25
CA THR A 20 19.93 -15.59 -34.68
C THR A 20 19.66 -17.01 -35.18
N VAL A 21 19.99 -17.32 -36.44
CA VAL A 21 19.83 -18.65 -37.05
C VAL A 21 20.84 -19.66 -36.48
N GLU A 22 22.09 -19.26 -36.34
CA GLU A 22 23.15 -20.08 -35.71
C GLU A 22 22.85 -20.32 -34.23
N THR A 23 22.25 -19.32 -33.57
CA THR A 23 21.85 -19.43 -32.16
C THR A 23 20.67 -20.39 -31.99
N LYS A 24 19.69 -20.36 -32.91
CA LYS A 24 18.56 -21.29 -32.88
C LYS A 24 19.01 -22.74 -33.13
N THR A 25 19.78 -22.97 -34.19
CA THR A 25 20.33 -24.30 -34.50
C THR A 25 21.19 -24.85 -33.37
N TRP A 26 21.98 -24.00 -32.71
CA TRP A 26 22.75 -24.41 -31.54
C TRP A 26 21.85 -24.72 -30.33
N LEU A 27 20.83 -23.89 -30.05
CA LEU A 27 19.89 -24.17 -28.97
C LEU A 27 19.08 -25.45 -29.21
N ASP A 28 18.70 -25.72 -30.46
CA ASP A 28 17.99 -26.96 -30.84
C ASP A 28 18.89 -28.19 -30.71
N ALA A 29 20.20 -28.05 -30.96
CA ALA A 29 21.16 -29.14 -30.79
C ALA A 29 21.49 -29.44 -29.32
N VAL A 30 21.54 -28.41 -28.47
CA VAL A 30 21.86 -28.57 -27.04
C VAL A 30 20.61 -28.88 -26.21
N LEU A 31 19.44 -28.36 -26.60
CA LEU A 31 18.18 -28.41 -25.83
C LEU A 31 16.96 -28.68 -26.74
N PRO A 32 16.88 -29.84 -27.40
CA PRO A 32 15.86 -30.14 -28.41
C PRO A 32 14.42 -29.99 -27.91
N ASP A 33 14.14 -30.36 -26.65
CA ASP A 33 12.77 -30.39 -26.10
C ASP A 33 12.31 -29.06 -25.48
N THR A 34 13.24 -28.13 -25.20
CA THR A 34 12.93 -26.89 -24.46
C THR A 34 13.44 -25.63 -25.16
N ALA A 35 13.97 -25.74 -26.37
CA ALA A 35 14.55 -24.63 -27.09
C ALA A 35 13.52 -23.51 -27.36
N PRO A 36 13.88 -22.24 -27.10
CA PRO A 36 12.98 -21.11 -27.33
C PRO A 36 12.66 -20.95 -28.82
N GLY A 37 11.48 -20.41 -29.09
CA GLY A 37 11.02 -20.16 -30.46
C GLY A 37 11.92 -19.16 -31.19
N ARG A 38 11.94 -19.24 -32.52
CA ARG A 38 12.71 -18.32 -33.38
C ARG A 38 12.37 -16.85 -33.15
N LEU A 39 11.10 -16.54 -32.84
CA LEU A 39 10.64 -15.19 -32.52
C LEU A 39 11.26 -14.68 -31.21
N SER A 40 11.20 -15.49 -30.15
CA SER A 40 11.80 -15.13 -28.86
C SER A 40 13.30 -14.83 -28.96
N ILE A 41 14.04 -15.59 -29.77
CA ILE A 41 15.48 -15.33 -30.00
C ILE A 41 15.68 -14.00 -30.74
N LYS A 42 14.84 -13.68 -31.74
CA LYS A 42 14.91 -12.39 -32.45
C LYS A 42 14.59 -11.22 -31.53
N ASP A 43 13.58 -11.37 -30.68
CA ASP A 43 13.19 -10.33 -29.73
C ASP A 43 14.29 -10.07 -28.70
N CYS A 44 14.93 -11.12 -28.17
CA CYS A 44 16.12 -10.99 -27.32
C CYS A 44 17.27 -10.26 -28.05
N TYR A 45 17.56 -10.63 -29.30
CA TYR A 45 18.59 -9.96 -30.10
C TYR A 45 18.27 -8.47 -30.35
N ALA A 46 17.00 -8.13 -30.54
CA ALA A 46 16.57 -6.73 -30.68
C ALA A 46 16.82 -5.95 -29.38
N LYS A 47 16.46 -6.52 -28.23
CA LYS A 47 16.74 -5.93 -26.90
C LYS A 47 18.23 -5.74 -26.65
N PHE A 48 19.06 -6.74 -26.98
CA PHE A 48 20.51 -6.64 -26.82
C PHE A 48 21.15 -5.59 -27.72
N ARG A 49 20.62 -5.38 -28.94
CA ARG A 49 21.04 -4.27 -29.81
C ARG A 49 20.68 -2.90 -29.25
N LEU A 50 19.60 -2.81 -28.47
CA LEU A 50 19.16 -1.60 -27.77
C LEU A 50 19.91 -1.36 -26.45
N GLY A 51 20.83 -2.25 -26.06
CA GLY A 51 21.61 -2.15 -24.83
C GLY A 51 20.94 -2.75 -23.59
N GLU A 52 19.74 -3.32 -23.72
CA GLU A 52 19.03 -3.99 -22.64
C GLU A 52 19.55 -5.42 -22.45
N MET A 53 20.62 -5.54 -21.67
CA MET A 53 21.33 -6.79 -21.39
C MET A 53 20.82 -7.53 -20.14
N SER A 54 19.74 -7.06 -19.51
CA SER A 54 19.19 -7.68 -18.30
C SER A 54 18.50 -9.01 -18.62
N SER A 55 18.82 -10.05 -17.83
CA SER A 55 18.16 -11.35 -17.87
C SER A 55 16.82 -11.37 -17.13
N GLU A 56 16.46 -10.27 -16.46
CA GLU A 56 15.21 -10.15 -15.71
C GLU A 56 14.09 -9.65 -16.63
N ASP A 57 12.90 -10.25 -16.50
CA ASP A 57 11.68 -9.65 -17.02
C ASP A 57 11.62 -8.23 -16.44
N GLY A 58 11.69 -7.20 -17.29
CA GLY A 58 11.45 -5.83 -16.86
C GLY A 58 10.11 -5.76 -16.14
N GLU A 59 9.98 -4.84 -15.18
CA GLU A 59 8.74 -4.65 -14.42
C GLU A 59 7.56 -4.70 -15.39
N ARG A 60 6.72 -5.74 -15.26
CA ARG A 60 5.49 -5.79 -16.04
C ARG A 60 4.67 -4.63 -15.54
N ASN A 61 4.68 -3.54 -16.31
CA ASN A 61 3.80 -2.42 -16.13
C ASN A 61 2.37 -2.98 -16.11
N LEU A 62 1.84 -3.18 -14.90
CA LEU A 62 0.44 -3.45 -14.66
C LEU A 62 -0.31 -2.17 -15.05
N HIS A 63 -0.56 -2.03 -16.35
CA HIS A 63 -1.44 -1.07 -17.01
C HIS A 63 -1.52 0.35 -16.38
N PRO A 64 -0.86 1.36 -16.96
CA PRO A 64 -1.00 2.74 -16.51
C PRO A 64 -2.36 3.29 -16.97
N LYS A 65 -3.34 3.34 -16.07
CA LYS A 65 -4.48 4.29 -16.14
C LYS A 65 -4.27 5.40 -15.13
N GLU A 66 -3.22 6.19 -15.29
CA GLU A 66 -2.79 7.18 -14.27
C GLU A 66 -3.38 8.57 -14.46
N GLY A 67 -3.94 8.91 -15.63
CA GLY A 67 -4.42 10.26 -15.91
C GLY A 67 -5.67 10.74 -15.14
N GLY A 68 -6.31 9.90 -14.32
CA GLY A 68 -7.50 10.27 -13.54
C GLY A 68 -7.52 9.73 -12.11
N LYS A 69 -6.42 9.13 -11.64
CA LYS A 69 -6.36 8.53 -10.29
C LYS A 69 -6.22 9.59 -9.20
N ASP A 70 -5.45 10.66 -9.45
CA ASP A 70 -5.13 11.64 -8.40
C ASP A 70 -6.33 12.50 -7.97
N GLU A 71 -7.16 12.95 -8.90
CA GLU A 71 -8.37 13.71 -8.56
C GLU A 71 -9.35 12.86 -7.75
N THR A 72 -9.51 11.59 -8.13
CA THR A 72 -10.36 10.64 -7.42
C THR A 72 -9.81 10.33 -6.03
N LEU A 73 -8.50 10.10 -5.91
CA LEU A 73 -7.83 9.89 -4.63
C LEU A 73 -8.02 11.10 -3.70
N TYR A 74 -7.81 12.30 -4.23
CA TYR A 74 -8.02 13.53 -3.48
C TYR A 74 -9.48 13.69 -3.01
N LYS A 75 -10.46 13.39 -3.86
CA LYS A 75 -11.89 13.41 -3.48
C LYS A 75 -12.20 12.42 -2.35
N ILE A 76 -11.75 11.16 -2.47
CA ILE A 76 -11.94 10.14 -1.43
C ILE A 76 -11.30 10.59 -0.12
N HIS A 77 -10.05 11.07 -0.17
CA HIS A 77 -9.33 11.53 1.00
C HIS A 77 -10.05 12.68 1.70
N LYS A 78 -10.51 13.68 0.93
CA LYS A 78 -11.28 14.82 1.46
C LYS A 78 -12.61 14.37 2.09
N MET A 79 -13.32 13.42 1.48
CA MET A 79 -14.55 12.87 2.03
C MET A 79 -14.29 12.22 3.40
N ILE A 80 -13.30 11.33 3.48
CA ILE A 80 -12.95 10.62 4.72
C ILE A 80 -12.55 11.59 5.83
N LEU A 81 -11.76 12.63 5.52
CA LEU A 81 -11.35 13.63 6.52
C LEU A 81 -12.53 14.46 7.04
N ASN A 82 -13.51 14.78 6.18
CA ASN A 82 -14.70 15.52 6.57
C ASN A 82 -15.66 14.67 7.41
N GLY A 83 -15.72 13.36 7.17
CA GLY A 83 -16.70 12.47 7.79
C GLY A 83 -16.07 11.23 8.42
N ARG A 84 -15.81 11.28 9.73
CA ARG A 84 -15.27 10.14 10.51
C ARG A 84 -16.14 8.87 10.50
N LYS A 85 -17.43 8.99 10.16
CA LYS A 85 -18.41 7.89 10.15
C LYS A 85 -18.90 7.50 8.76
N LEU A 86 -18.27 8.01 7.70
CA LEU A 86 -18.65 7.69 6.32
C LEU A 86 -18.51 6.20 6.04
N LYS A 87 -19.52 5.64 5.37
CA LYS A 87 -19.50 4.25 4.91
C LYS A 87 -18.81 4.20 3.56
N VAL A 88 -18.10 3.10 3.31
CA VAL A 88 -17.49 2.83 2.00
C VAL A 88 -18.55 2.87 0.89
N ASN A 89 -19.75 2.34 1.15
CA ASN A 89 -20.86 2.37 0.19
C ASN A 89 -21.29 3.80 -0.20
N GLU A 90 -21.27 4.75 0.75
CA GLU A 90 -21.62 6.15 0.43
C GLU A 90 -20.56 6.77 -0.50
N ILE A 91 -19.29 6.42 -0.32
CA ILE A 91 -18.20 6.86 -1.20
C ILE A 91 -18.35 6.23 -2.58
N THR A 92 -18.70 4.94 -2.67
CA THR A 92 -18.89 4.26 -3.94
C THR A 92 -20.06 4.84 -4.71
N ASP A 93 -21.16 5.17 -4.05
CA ASP A 93 -22.35 5.74 -4.67
C ASP A 93 -22.09 7.14 -5.21
N ILE A 94 -21.33 7.97 -4.46
CA ILE A 94 -21.01 9.35 -4.85
C ILE A 94 -20.02 9.39 -6.02
N LEU A 95 -19.02 8.51 -6.03
CA LEU A 95 -17.95 8.53 -7.03
C LEU A 95 -18.16 7.53 -8.17
N ASN A 96 -19.19 6.68 -8.06
CA ASN A 96 -19.49 5.58 -8.97
C ASN A 96 -18.28 4.64 -9.18
N ILE A 97 -17.63 4.26 -8.08
CA ILE A 97 -16.44 3.39 -8.06
C ILE A 97 -16.80 2.08 -7.35
N SER A 98 -16.16 0.98 -7.73
CA SER A 98 -16.34 -0.29 -7.00
C SER A 98 -15.87 -0.19 -5.54
N THR A 99 -16.58 -0.89 -4.66
CA THR A 99 -16.25 -1.03 -3.23
C THR A 99 -14.82 -1.53 -3.02
N GLU A 100 -14.40 -2.52 -3.82
CA GLU A 100 -13.04 -3.07 -3.77
C GLU A 100 -11.98 -2.01 -4.04
N ARG A 101 -12.19 -1.16 -5.05
CA ARG A 101 -11.22 -0.12 -5.41
C ARG A 101 -11.15 0.97 -4.35
N VAL A 102 -12.29 1.35 -3.75
CA VAL A 102 -12.30 2.29 -2.61
C VAL A 102 -11.57 1.69 -1.41
N ASN A 103 -11.81 0.41 -1.08
CA ASN A 103 -11.10 -0.27 0.00
C ASN A 103 -9.59 -0.35 -0.26
N HIS A 104 -9.19 -0.71 -1.47
CA HIS A 104 -7.79 -0.75 -1.87
C HIS A 104 -7.12 0.63 -1.76
N MET A 105 -7.80 1.71 -2.15
CA MET A 105 -7.31 3.08 -1.95
C MET A 105 -7.15 3.45 -0.47
N ILE A 106 -8.14 3.11 0.36
CA ILE A 106 -8.09 3.39 1.79
C ILE A 106 -6.93 2.66 2.47
N HIS A 107 -6.72 1.39 2.14
CA HIS A 107 -5.70 0.56 2.79
C HIS A 107 -4.30 0.77 2.21
N GLU A 108 -4.13 0.66 0.89
CA GLU A 108 -2.80 0.65 0.27
C GLU A 108 -2.27 2.07 0.00
N TYR A 109 -3.13 2.98 -0.46
CA TYR A 109 -2.69 4.34 -0.79
C TYR A 109 -2.70 5.29 0.41
N PHE A 110 -3.71 5.19 1.29
CA PHE A 110 -3.81 6.06 2.47
C PHE A 110 -3.30 5.42 3.76
N GLY A 111 -3.04 4.12 3.81
CA GLY A 111 -2.61 3.43 5.04
C GLY A 111 -3.64 3.48 6.17
N MET A 112 -4.91 3.70 5.84
CA MET A 112 -5.98 3.88 6.83
C MET A 112 -6.62 2.55 7.21
N ARG A 113 -7.10 2.46 8.45
CA ARG A 113 -7.82 1.30 8.97
C ARG A 113 -9.13 1.71 9.62
N LYS A 114 -10.16 0.87 9.45
CA LYS A 114 -11.43 1.04 10.16
C LYS A 114 -11.22 0.76 11.64
N LEU A 115 -11.66 1.69 12.49
CA LEU A 115 -11.69 1.53 13.95
C LEU A 115 -13.12 1.61 14.45
N CYS A 116 -13.45 0.82 15.46
CA CYS A 116 -14.73 0.91 16.13
C CYS A 116 -14.77 2.15 17.03
N ALA A 117 -15.91 2.82 17.10
CA ALA A 117 -16.12 3.90 18.04
C ALA A 117 -16.09 3.35 19.48
N LYS A 118 -15.52 4.13 20.41
CA LYS A 118 -15.57 3.82 21.84
C LYS A 118 -16.91 4.25 22.42
N TRP A 119 -17.49 3.42 23.27
CA TRP A 119 -18.66 3.80 24.07
C TRP A 119 -18.26 4.87 25.07
N VAL A 120 -19.09 5.93 25.16
CA VAL A 120 -18.92 7.01 26.13
C VAL A 120 -20.11 6.95 27.08
N PRO A 121 -19.91 6.91 28.42
CA PRO A 121 -21.00 6.68 29.38
C PRO A 121 -22.14 7.70 29.31
N ARG A 122 -21.82 8.96 28.96
CA ARG A 122 -22.81 10.04 28.86
C ARG A 122 -22.38 11.10 27.87
N GLU A 123 -23.37 11.72 27.23
CA GLU A 123 -23.17 12.96 26.51
C GLU A 123 -23.24 14.13 27.50
N LEU A 124 -22.12 14.83 27.64
CA LEU A 124 -21.98 15.93 28.60
C LEU A 124 -22.35 17.27 27.96
N THR A 125 -23.02 18.13 28.74
CA THR A 125 -23.26 19.53 28.39
C THR A 125 -21.95 20.34 28.41
N PHE A 126 -21.98 21.55 27.84
CA PHE A 126 -20.82 22.45 27.86
C PHE A 126 -20.35 22.73 29.31
N ASP A 127 -21.27 23.09 30.20
CA ASP A 127 -20.96 23.40 31.60
C ASP A 127 -20.38 22.19 32.35
N GLN A 128 -20.90 20.98 32.08
CA GLN A 128 -20.37 19.75 32.67
C GLN A 128 -18.94 19.45 32.20
N LYS A 129 -18.62 19.73 30.94
CA LYS A 129 -17.26 19.59 30.41
C LYS A 129 -16.32 20.59 31.08
N GLN A 130 -16.76 21.85 31.20
CA GLN A 130 -15.95 22.90 31.82
C GLN A 130 -15.66 22.57 33.29
N ARG A 131 -16.68 22.21 34.06
CA ARG A 131 -16.51 21.79 35.46
C ARG A 131 -15.52 20.64 35.61
N ARG A 132 -15.63 19.59 34.78
CA ARG A 132 -14.66 18.48 34.78
C ARG A 132 -13.23 18.94 34.51
N VAL A 133 -13.02 19.89 33.61
CA VAL A 133 -11.69 20.44 33.31
C VAL A 133 -11.15 21.20 34.52
N ASP A 134 -11.98 22.02 35.15
CA ASP A 134 -11.59 22.84 36.30
C ASP A 134 -11.26 21.96 37.53
N ASP A 135 -12.11 20.98 37.84
CA ASP A 135 -11.88 19.99 38.89
C ASP A 135 -10.57 19.21 38.64
N SER A 136 -10.34 18.80 37.39
CA SER A 136 -9.12 18.07 37.00
C SER A 136 -7.86 18.93 37.14
N LYS A 137 -7.92 20.22 36.80
CA LYS A 137 -6.81 21.16 36.97
C LYS A 137 -6.47 21.35 38.45
N GLN A 138 -7.48 21.54 39.29
CA GLN A 138 -7.29 21.68 40.74
C GLN A 138 -6.65 20.43 41.34
N CYS A 139 -7.14 19.24 40.98
CA CYS A 139 -6.54 17.98 41.39
C CYS A 139 -5.09 17.85 40.92
N LEU A 140 -4.79 18.24 39.66
CA LEU A 140 -3.44 18.20 39.11
C LEU A 140 -2.48 19.13 39.86
N GLU A 141 -2.92 20.33 40.24
CA GLU A 141 -2.13 21.28 41.03
C GLU A 141 -1.78 20.70 42.41
N MET A 142 -2.76 20.12 43.11
CA MET A 142 -2.52 19.45 44.40
C MET A 142 -1.54 18.29 44.28
N ILE A 143 -1.67 17.48 43.22
CA ILE A 143 -0.73 16.38 42.93
C ILE A 143 0.67 16.91 42.64
N LYS A 144 0.81 18.00 41.89
CA LYS A 144 2.12 18.60 41.57
C LYS A 144 2.80 19.20 42.80
N LEU A 145 2.03 19.81 43.71
CA LEU A 145 2.55 20.39 44.95
C LEU A 145 3.15 19.34 45.88
N ASN A 146 2.41 18.25 46.15
CA ASN A 146 2.91 17.18 47.01
C ASN A 146 2.17 15.85 46.77
N LYS A 147 2.56 15.16 45.69
CA LYS A 147 2.00 13.86 45.28
C LYS A 147 1.93 12.81 46.39
N PRO A 148 3.01 12.51 47.16
CA PRO A 148 2.95 11.44 48.14
C PRO A 148 1.97 11.74 49.29
N VAL A 149 1.91 12.99 49.76
CA VAL A 149 0.96 13.38 50.80
C VAL A 149 -0.48 13.36 50.30
N PHE A 150 -0.72 13.85 49.08
CA PHE A 150 -2.04 13.85 48.48
C PHE A 150 -2.59 12.43 48.32
N LEU A 151 -1.80 11.52 47.74
CA LEU A 151 -2.23 10.14 47.53
C LEU A 151 -2.38 9.36 48.83
N HIS A 152 -1.58 9.64 49.86
CA HIS A 152 -1.71 8.96 51.16
C HIS A 152 -3.01 9.32 51.89
N ARG A 153 -3.58 10.50 51.63
CA ARG A 153 -4.84 10.97 52.22
C ARG A 153 -6.07 10.68 51.37
N TYR A 154 -5.88 10.27 50.12
CA TYR A 154 -6.98 10.07 49.18
C TYR A 154 -7.65 8.72 49.41
N VAL A 155 -8.94 8.74 49.75
CA VAL A 155 -9.79 7.55 49.91
C VAL A 155 -10.97 7.69 48.96
N ALA A 156 -11.19 6.69 48.11
CA ALA A 156 -12.30 6.64 47.17
C ALA A 156 -13.21 5.46 47.49
N ILE A 157 -14.52 5.67 47.34
CA ILE A 157 -15.58 4.67 47.53
C ILE A 157 -16.52 4.80 46.33
N ASP A 158 -16.96 3.67 45.80
CA ASP A 158 -17.99 3.58 44.77
C ASP A 158 -18.88 2.36 45.06
N GLU A 159 -20.16 2.44 44.70
CA GLU A 159 -21.13 1.35 44.86
C GLU A 159 -21.47 0.78 43.48
N THR A 160 -21.48 -0.55 43.36
CA THR A 160 -21.81 -1.27 42.11
C THR A 160 -23.26 -1.72 42.06
#